data_AF-A0A4S2D1R3-F1
#
_entry.id   AF-A0A4S2D1R3-F1
#
_cell.length_a   1.000
_cell.length_b   1.000
_cell.length_c   1.000
_cell.angle_alpha   90.00
_cell.angle_beta   90.00
_cell.angle_gamma   90.00
#
_symmetry.space_group_name_H-M   'P 1'
#
loop_
_entity.id
_entity.type
_entity.pdbx_description
1 polymer ?
#
loop_
_entity_poly.entity_id
_entity_poly.type
_entity_poly.pdbx_seq_one_letter_code
_entity_poly.pdbx_strand_id
1 'polypeptide(L)'
;MEKFDASKLTLGETAYIEKMGGYALASLQDEAAPKGNMLAACAVVQARRNGRPDFSWNEATALTLPEALEILGIDTAATTQTTEAADEIATTEAPAPKASRSGKTSPETPTK
;
A
#
# COMPACT_ATOMS: atom_id res chain seq x y z
N MET A 1 -24.45 -10.19 -11.77
CA MET A 1 -23.02 -10.26 -11.37
C MET A 1 -23.01 -10.16 -9.86
N GLU A 2 -22.45 -11.14 -9.15
CA GLU A 2 -22.38 -11.08 -7.68
C GLU A 2 -21.25 -10.11 -7.30
N LYS A 3 -21.49 -9.25 -6.30
CA LYS A 3 -20.45 -8.40 -5.70
C LYS A 3 -19.55 -9.26 -4.81
N PHE A 4 -18.29 -8.85 -4.66
CA PHE A 4 -17.36 -9.55 -3.77
C PHE A 4 -17.86 -9.54 -2.32
N ASP A 5 -17.92 -10.74 -1.73
CA ASP A 5 -18.33 -10.95 -0.34
C ASP A 5 -17.39 -11.96 0.32
N ALA A 6 -16.53 -11.48 1.22
CA ALA A 6 -15.56 -12.30 1.91
C ALA A 6 -16.19 -13.37 2.81
N SER A 7 -17.44 -13.17 3.27
CA SER A 7 -18.15 -14.11 4.15
C SER A 7 -18.63 -15.35 3.41
N LYS A 8 -18.71 -15.28 2.07
CA LYS A 8 -19.15 -16.36 1.19
C LYS A 8 -17.98 -17.11 0.54
N LEU A 9 -16.75 -16.82 0.96
CA LEU A 9 -15.59 -17.54 0.47
C LEU A 9 -15.56 -18.95 1.04
N THR A 10 -15.30 -19.92 0.18
CA THR A 10 -14.95 -21.27 0.60
C THR A 10 -13.55 -21.29 1.20
N LEU A 11 -13.25 -22.27 2.05
CA LEU A 11 -11.91 -22.43 2.63
C LEU A 11 -10.81 -22.54 1.57
N GLY A 12 -11.12 -23.12 0.41
CA GLY A 12 -10.17 -23.20 -0.71
C GLY A 12 -9.90 -21.84 -1.35
N GLU A 13 -10.93 -21.00 -1.49
CA GLU A 13 -10.79 -19.63 -2.01
C GLU A 13 -10.07 -18.73 -1.01
N THR A 14 -10.37 -18.84 0.28
CA THR A 14 -9.64 -18.19 1.38
C THR A 14 -8.16 -18.55 1.32
N ALA A 15 -7.83 -19.85 1.31
CA ALA A 15 -6.45 -20.31 1.23
C ALA A 15 -5.75 -19.86 -0.06
N TYR A 16 -6.46 -19.80 -1.19
CA TYR A 16 -5.93 -19.27 -2.43
C TYR A 16 -5.60 -17.78 -2.32
N ILE A 17 -6.50 -16.97 -1.77
CA ILE A 17 -6.30 -15.52 -1.59
C ILE A 17 -5.11 -15.26 -0.67
N GLU A 18 -4.99 -15.99 0.43
CA GLU A 18 -3.87 -15.81 1.36
C GLU A 18 -2.54 -16.24 0.75
N LYS A 19 -2.53 -17.38 0.04
CA LYS A 19 -1.33 -17.90 -0.62
C LYS A 19 -0.84 -16.97 -1.71
N MET A 20 -1.73 -16.45 -2.55
CA MET A 20 -1.36 -15.60 -3.69
C MET A 20 -1.15 -14.13 -3.27
N GLY A 21 -1.93 -13.66 -2.29
CA GLY A 21 -1.81 -12.33 -1.72
C GLY A 21 -0.57 -12.16 -0.85
N GLY A 22 -0.09 -13.24 -0.22
CA GLY A 22 1.08 -13.24 0.67
C GLY A 22 0.78 -12.75 2.09
N TYR A 23 -0.49 -12.47 2.40
CA TYR A 23 -0.96 -11.99 3.70
C TYR A 23 -2.23 -12.73 4.10
N ALA A 24 -2.44 -12.84 5.41
CA ALA A 24 -3.71 -13.35 5.94
C ALA A 24 -4.86 -12.39 5.60
N LEU A 25 -6.06 -12.93 5.41
CA LEU A 25 -7.25 -12.09 5.16
C LEU A 25 -7.52 -11.10 6.31
N ALA A 26 -7.13 -11.46 7.54
CA ALA A 26 -7.21 -10.57 8.70
C ALA A 26 -6.38 -9.28 8.53
N SER A 27 -5.32 -9.31 7.71
CA SER A 27 -4.46 -8.16 7.42
C SER A 27 -5.07 -7.18 6.43
N LEU A 28 -6.27 -7.44 5.88
CA LEU A 28 -6.94 -6.52 4.94
C LEU A 28 -7.25 -5.15 5.57
N GLN A 29 -7.42 -5.11 6.91
CA GLN A 29 -7.64 -3.88 7.67
C GLN A 29 -6.34 -3.08 7.92
N ASP A 30 -5.17 -3.67 7.67
CA ASP A 30 -3.89 -2.98 7.80
C ASP A 30 -3.65 -2.07 6.58
N GLU A 31 -3.49 -0.77 6.82
CA GLU A 31 -3.22 0.21 5.77
C GLU A 31 -1.79 0.14 5.25
N ALA A 32 -0.84 -0.36 6.05
CA ALA A 32 0.56 -0.52 5.66
C ALA A 32 0.81 -1.79 4.84
N ALA A 33 -0.13 -2.74 4.84
CA ALA A 33 -0.01 -3.97 4.07
C ALA A 33 -0.20 -3.69 2.57
N PRO A 34 0.69 -4.20 1.68
CA PRO A 34 0.56 -4.00 0.25
C PRO A 34 -0.67 -4.75 -0.30
N LYS A 35 -1.69 -3.99 -0.69
CA LYS A 35 -3.01 -4.55 -1.08
C LYS A 35 -3.08 -5.06 -2.51
N GLY A 36 -2.11 -4.73 -3.38
CA GLY A 36 -2.16 -5.06 -4.81
C GLY A 36 -2.32 -6.56 -5.11
N ASN A 37 -1.48 -7.40 -4.51
CA ASN A 37 -1.55 -8.86 -4.71
C ASN A 37 -2.81 -9.48 -4.11
N MET A 38 -3.25 -8.99 -2.95
CA MET A 38 -4.53 -9.42 -2.38
C MET A 38 -5.70 -9.06 -3.30
N LEU A 39 -5.69 -7.85 -3.86
CA LEU A 39 -6.76 -7.36 -4.72
C LEU A 39 -6.81 -8.15 -6.03
N ALA A 40 -5.65 -8.47 -6.61
CA ALA A 40 -5.55 -9.40 -7.74
C ALA A 40 -6.07 -10.80 -7.38
N ALA A 41 -5.77 -11.32 -6.18
CA ALA A 41 -6.23 -12.63 -5.75
C ALA A 41 -7.75 -12.69 -5.59
N CYS A 42 -8.32 -11.66 -4.98
CA CYS A 42 -9.77 -11.49 -4.86
C CYS A 42 -10.42 -11.37 -6.24
N ALA A 43 -9.82 -10.61 -7.17
CA ALA A 43 -10.30 -10.49 -8.54
C ALA A 43 -10.31 -11.84 -9.26
N VAL A 44 -9.32 -12.71 -9.03
CA VAL A 44 -9.32 -14.07 -9.60
C VAL A 44 -10.52 -14.86 -9.15
N VAL A 45 -10.72 -14.95 -7.84
CA VAL A 45 -11.83 -15.70 -7.25
C VAL A 45 -13.16 -15.15 -7.74
N GLN A 46 -13.31 -13.82 -7.75
CA GLN A 46 -14.55 -13.19 -8.15
C GLN A 46 -14.85 -13.38 -9.64
N ALA A 47 -13.85 -13.25 -10.52
CA ALA A 47 -14.01 -13.50 -11.95
C ALA A 47 -14.43 -14.94 -12.23
N ARG A 48 -13.84 -15.92 -11.53
CA ARG A 48 -14.20 -17.33 -11.64
C ARG A 48 -15.64 -17.60 -11.20
N ARG A 49 -16.06 -17.03 -10.07
CA ARG A 49 -17.45 -17.10 -9.58
C ARG A 49 -18.44 -16.46 -10.55
N ASN A 50 -18.04 -15.39 -11.22
CA ASN A 50 -18.85 -14.65 -12.19
C ASN A 50 -18.79 -15.22 -13.62
N GLY A 51 -18.36 -16.48 -13.81
CA GLY A 51 -18.46 -17.17 -15.09
C GLY A 51 -17.19 -17.17 -15.96
N ARG A 52 -16.04 -16.76 -15.42
CA ARG A 52 -14.72 -16.88 -16.07
C ARG A 52 -13.83 -17.90 -15.32
N PRO A 53 -14.14 -19.21 -15.36
CA PRO A 53 -13.44 -20.23 -14.55
C PRO A 53 -11.93 -20.32 -14.85
N ASP A 54 -11.52 -20.01 -16.08
CA ASP A 54 -10.13 -20.06 -16.52
C ASP A 54 -9.34 -18.77 -16.24
N PHE A 55 -9.97 -17.77 -15.61
CA PHE A 55 -9.31 -16.51 -15.31
C PHE A 55 -8.08 -16.75 -14.43
N SER A 56 -6.93 -16.33 -14.95
CA SER A 56 -5.63 -16.69 -14.42
C SER A 56 -5.08 -15.60 -13.48
N TRP A 57 -4.12 -16.00 -12.66
CA TRP A 57 -3.38 -15.05 -11.82
C TRP A 57 -2.67 -13.97 -12.64
N ASN A 58 -2.04 -14.36 -13.75
CA ASN A 58 -1.29 -13.43 -14.60
C ASN A 58 -2.21 -12.37 -15.22
N GLU A 59 -3.42 -12.75 -15.64
CA GLU A 59 -4.43 -11.81 -16.08
C GLU A 59 -4.83 -10.85 -14.96
N ALA A 60 -5.04 -11.34 -13.74
CA ALA A 60 -5.42 -10.51 -12.60
C ALA A 60 -4.33 -9.50 -12.22
N THR A 61 -3.05 -9.89 -12.26
CA THR A 61 -1.93 -8.98 -11.96
C THR A 61 -1.67 -7.95 -13.06
N ALA A 62 -2.19 -8.19 -14.26
CA ALA A 62 -2.11 -7.24 -15.37
C ALA A 62 -3.23 -6.18 -15.32
N LEU A 63 -4.23 -6.37 -14.46
CA LEU A 63 -5.32 -5.40 -14.29
C LEU A 63 -4.81 -4.13 -13.62
N THR A 64 -5.34 -3.01 -14.07
CA THR A 64 -5.30 -1.76 -13.32
C THR A 64 -6.22 -1.85 -12.11
N LEU A 65 -5.94 -1.02 -11.10
CA LEU A 65 -6.78 -0.91 -9.91
C LEU A 65 -8.28 -0.69 -10.20
N PRO A 66 -8.70 0.23 -11.10
CA PRO A 66 -10.12 0.38 -11.43
C PRO A 66 -10.74 -0.85 -12.08
N GLU A 67 -10.04 -1.54 -12.97
CA GLU A 67 -10.55 -2.78 -13.60
C GLU A 67 -10.73 -3.90 -12.58
N ALA A 68 -9.79 -4.02 -11.64
CA ALA A 68 -9.91 -5.01 -10.58
C ALA A 68 -11.07 -4.69 -9.62
N LEU A 69 -11.29 -3.41 -9.30
CA LEU A 69 -12.43 -2.97 -8.48
C LEU A 69 -13.78 -3.16 -9.19
N GLU A 70 -13.83 -2.98 -10.51
CA GLU A 70 -15.00 -3.29 -11.34
C GLU A 70 -15.34 -4.79 -11.29
N ILE A 71 -14.34 -5.67 -11.43
CA ILE A 71 -14.53 -7.12 -11.29
C ILE A 71 -15.08 -7.48 -9.90
N LEU A 72 -14.61 -6.79 -8.86
CA LEU A 72 -15.07 -6.96 -7.48
C LEU A 72 -16.45 -6.34 -7.23
N GLY A 73 -16.96 -5.51 -8.14
CA GLY A 73 -18.22 -4.79 -7.98
C GLY A 73 -18.17 -3.71 -6.88
N ILE A 74 -16.97 -3.18 -6.62
CA ILE A 74 -16.72 -2.10 -5.67
C ILE A 74 -16.79 -0.78 -6.43
N ASP A 75 -17.86 -0.02 -6.22
CA ASP A 75 -18.03 1.30 -6.81
C ASP A 75 -17.03 2.28 -6.16
N THR A 76 -16.03 2.72 -6.92
CA THR A 76 -14.98 3.68 -6.48
C THR A 76 -15.51 5.08 -6.13
N ALA A 77 -16.79 5.36 -6.38
CA ALA A 77 -17.44 6.61 -6.03
C ALA A 77 -17.65 6.80 -4.51
N ALA A 78 -17.41 5.78 -3.68
CA ALA A 78 -17.71 5.80 -2.24
C ALA A 78 -16.46 5.74 -1.32
N THR A 79 -15.30 6.25 -1.74
CA THR A 79 -14.13 6.35 -0.85
C THR A 79 -13.44 7.70 -0.98
N THR A 80 -14.16 8.77 -0.61
CA THR A 80 -13.57 9.87 0.14
C THR A 80 -13.67 9.50 1.61
N GLN A 81 -12.75 8.67 2.10
CA GLN A 81 -12.40 8.77 3.51
C GLN A 81 -11.61 10.07 3.64
N THR A 82 -12.29 11.10 4.12
CA THR A 82 -11.70 12.29 4.67
C THR A 82 -10.82 11.85 5.85
N THR A 83 -9.54 11.60 5.61
CA THR A 83 -8.52 11.73 6.64
C THR A 83 -8.24 13.22 6.84
N GLU A 84 -9.13 13.90 7.54
CA GLU A 84 -8.80 15.12 8.28
C GLU A 84 -8.05 14.70 9.55
N ALA A 85 -6.73 14.58 9.46
CA ALA A 85 -5.81 14.72 10.58
C ALA A 85 -4.36 14.70 10.07
N ALA A 86 -3.88 15.85 9.60
CA ALA A 86 -2.47 16.18 9.70
C ALA A 86 -2.40 17.66 10.06
N ASP A 87 -2.50 17.86 11.36
CA ASP A 87 -2.10 19.00 12.17
C ASP A 87 -0.93 19.79 11.56
N GLU A 88 -1.03 21.11 11.66
CA GLU A 88 -0.04 22.07 11.20
C GLU A 88 1.36 21.75 11.74
N ILE A 89 2.28 21.31 10.87
CA ILE A 89 3.71 21.50 11.18
C ILE A 89 4.09 22.94 10.85
N ALA A 90 3.95 23.78 11.85
CA ALA A 90 4.51 25.12 11.90
C ALA A 90 5.97 25.12 11.40
N THR A 91 6.23 25.82 10.30
CA THR A 91 7.57 26.19 9.87
C THR A 91 8.09 27.22 10.87
N THR A 92 8.86 26.77 11.86
CA THR A 92 9.74 27.66 12.61
C THR A 92 11.09 27.71 11.91
N GLU A 93 11.21 28.74 11.08
CA GLU A 93 12.45 29.32 10.57
C GLU A 93 13.50 29.40 11.70
N ALA A 94 14.59 28.65 11.55
CA ALA A 94 15.71 28.69 12.47
C ALA A 94 16.45 30.04 12.32
N PRO A 95 16.58 30.86 13.38
CA PRO A 95 17.43 32.03 13.31
C PRO A 95 18.89 31.58 13.34
N ALA A 96 19.63 31.91 12.27
CA ALA A 96 21.07 31.73 12.19
C ALA A 96 21.80 32.43 13.35
N PRO A 97 22.65 31.73 14.13
CA PRO A 97 23.66 32.37 14.93
C PRO A 97 24.98 32.46 14.15
N LYS A 98 25.48 33.69 14.15
CA LYS A 98 26.68 34.21 13.51
C LYS A 98 27.94 33.39 13.81
N ALA A 99 28.77 33.27 12.76
CA ALA A 99 30.24 33.21 12.76
C ALA A 99 30.95 32.90 14.09
N SER A 100 31.51 31.69 14.20
CA SER A 100 32.64 31.40 15.09
C SER A 100 33.81 30.91 14.25
N ARG A 101 34.76 31.81 13.98
CA ARG A 101 36.05 31.53 13.37
C ARG A 101 37.03 31.18 14.50
N SER A 102 37.04 29.91 14.89
CA SER A 102 38.09 29.31 15.74
C SER A 102 38.77 28.27 14.85
N GLY A 103 40.02 28.42 14.44
CA GLY A 103 41.20 28.38 15.29
C GLY A 103 42.14 27.34 14.67
N LYS A 104 43.00 27.76 13.74
CA LYS A 104 44.13 26.95 13.26
C LYS A 104 45.36 27.84 13.13
N THR A 105 45.89 28.24 14.28
CA THR A 105 47.27 28.72 14.37
C THR A 105 48.15 27.49 14.60
N SER A 106 48.79 26.99 13.54
CA SER A 106 49.97 26.15 13.70
C SER A 106 51.13 27.06 14.11
N PRO A 107 51.81 26.83 15.25
CA PRO A 107 53.15 27.34 15.44
C PRO A 107 54.14 26.35 14.83
N GLU A 108 54.76 26.75 13.72
CA GLU A 108 55.99 26.13 13.24
C GLU A 108 57.16 26.49 14.17
N THR A 109 58.10 25.54 14.29
CA THR A 109 59.48 25.61 14.83
C THR A 109 59.68 25.70 16.36
N PRO A 110 60.81 25.20 16.94
CA PRO A 110 62.13 24.94 16.31
C PRO A 110 62.87 23.62 16.67
N THR A 111 63.78 23.25 15.77
CA THR A 111 65.17 22.77 15.95
C THR A 111 65.57 21.86 17.13
N LYS A 112 66.16 20.72 16.80
CA LYS A 112 67.48 20.35 17.32
C LYS A 112 68.30 19.61 16.26
#